data_AF-A0A9D6H7X1-F1
#
_entry.id   AF-A0A9D6H7X1-F1
#
_cell.length_a   1.000
_cell.length_b   1.000
_cell.length_c   1.000
_cell.angle_alpha   90.00
_cell.angle_beta   90.00
_cell.angle_gamma   90.00
#
_symmetry.space_group_name_H-M   'P 1'
#
loop_
_entity.id
_entity.type
_entity.pdbx_description
1 polymer ?
#
loop_
_entity_poly.entity_id
_entity_poly.type
_entity_poly.pdbx_seq_one_letter_code
_entity_poly.pdbx_strand_id
1 'polypeptide(L)'
;MRGAHGITSAASRRAVPLGPREARLNGRRPWPRRSPTMAEEAGTNLAVDPGKEPSRGLAVYKAGQGYYTRLGSVVGVSLVSLLGLLWAWDYLKLVRISGVNPLYVAAGGSIAIGALITFFTYYLVFVKPRTVDFLIATEGEMKKVNWSTRREIIGSTTAVIFTAFFLALFCWVLELVFVWFFQLIRVLDVAPT
;
A
#
# COMPACT_ATOMS: atom_id res chain seq x y z
N MET A 1 -73.70 37.66 11.08
CA MET A 1 -74.10 37.82 12.49
C MET A 1 -73.12 37.04 13.37
N ARG A 2 -72.53 37.71 14.37
CA ARG A 2 -71.76 37.20 15.54
C ARG A 2 -70.57 36.27 15.21
N GLY A 3 -69.30 36.62 15.39
CA GLY A 3 -68.68 37.45 16.41
C GLY A 3 -67.93 36.55 17.39
N ALA A 4 -66.61 36.76 17.52
CA ALA A 4 -65.87 36.88 18.79
C ALA A 4 -64.53 36.12 18.90
N HIS A 5 -63.51 36.90 19.32
CA HIS A 5 -62.24 36.57 20.02
C HIS A 5 -61.15 35.85 19.21
N GLY A 6 -59.96 36.44 18.96
CA GLY A 6 -58.95 36.85 19.96
C GLY A 6 -58.26 35.58 20.50
N ILE A 7 -56.94 35.38 20.60
CA ILE A 7 -55.88 36.29 21.05
C ILE A 7 -54.49 35.63 20.75
N THR A 8 -53.48 36.45 20.43
CA THR A 8 -52.04 36.39 20.84
C THR A 8 -51.11 35.20 20.56
N SER A 9 -50.04 35.54 19.82
CA SER A 9 -48.63 35.53 20.26
C SER A 9 -48.05 34.24 20.86
N ALA A 10 -47.52 33.37 19.99
CA ALA A 10 -46.57 32.33 20.39
C ALA A 10 -45.17 32.96 20.50
N ALA A 11 -44.85 33.36 21.73
CA ALA A 11 -43.59 33.94 22.13
C ALA A 11 -42.38 33.07 21.72
N SER A 12 -41.43 33.73 21.07
CA SER A 12 -40.01 33.37 21.01
C SER A 12 -39.55 32.87 22.39
N ARG A 13 -39.39 31.56 22.55
CA ARG A 13 -38.72 30.97 23.71
C ARG A 13 -37.23 31.30 23.59
N ARG A 14 -36.83 32.45 24.14
CA ARG A 14 -35.44 32.71 24.50
C ARG A 14 -35.04 31.62 25.47
N ALA A 15 -34.10 30.77 25.06
CA ALA A 15 -33.46 29.81 25.95
C ALA A 15 -32.91 30.57 27.16
N VAL A 16 -33.45 30.27 28.35
CA VAL A 16 -32.94 30.81 29.61
C VAL A 16 -31.52 30.25 29.78
N PRO A 17 -30.48 31.08 29.95
CA PRO A 17 -29.14 30.58 30.18
C PRO A 17 -29.12 29.84 31.52
N LEU A 18 -28.80 28.54 31.46
CA LEU A 18 -28.65 27.71 32.65
C LEU A 18 -27.56 28.32 33.54
N GLY A 19 -27.90 28.51 34.82
CA GLY A 19 -26.97 29.08 35.79
C GLY A 19 -25.71 28.22 35.96
N PRO A 20 -24.59 28.80 36.40
CA PRO A 20 -23.28 28.11 36.51
C PRO A 20 -23.29 26.84 37.39
N ARG A 21 -24.28 26.70 38.28
CA ARG A 21 -24.42 25.53 39.15
C ARG A 21 -25.01 24.31 38.43
N GLU A 22 -25.92 24.50 37.48
CA GLU A 22 -26.57 23.38 36.77
C GLU A 22 -25.69 22.80 35.65
N ALA A 23 -24.84 23.61 35.03
CA ALA A 23 -23.88 23.14 34.02
C ALA A 23 -22.84 22.15 34.58
N ARG A 24 -22.59 22.19 35.90
CA ARG A 24 -21.62 21.32 36.57
C ARG A 24 -22.15 19.90 36.78
N LEU A 25 -23.48 19.72 36.84
CA LEU A 25 -24.11 18.42 37.06
C LEU A 25 -24.25 17.60 35.77
N ASN A 26 -24.31 18.23 34.60
CA ASN A 26 -24.57 17.56 33.31
C ASN A 26 -23.28 17.23 32.52
N GLY A 27 -22.07 17.48 33.06
CA GLY A 27 -20.79 17.14 32.41
C GLY A 27 -20.52 17.79 31.03
N ARG A 28 -21.45 18.60 30.51
CA ARG A 28 -21.32 19.29 29.22
C ARG A 28 -20.63 20.62 29.44
N ARG A 29 -19.35 20.70 29.06
CA ARG A 29 -18.64 21.97 28.98
C ARG A 29 -19.30 22.84 27.89
N PRO A 30 -19.61 24.12 28.15
CA PRO A 30 -20.08 25.02 27.10
C PRO A 30 -18.98 25.17 26.04
N TRP A 31 -19.33 25.04 24.76
CA TRP A 31 -18.40 25.31 23.67
C TRP A 31 -17.89 26.76 23.77
N PRO A 32 -16.59 27.01 23.64
CA PRO A 32 -16.06 28.38 23.66
C PRO A 32 -16.68 29.15 22.49
N ARG A 33 -17.28 30.32 22.76
CA ARG A 33 -17.76 31.21 21.69
C ARG A 33 -16.54 31.63 20.87
N ARG A 34 -16.55 31.35 19.57
CA ARG A 34 -15.57 31.91 18.64
C ARG A 34 -15.71 33.44 18.68
N SER A 35 -14.66 34.13 19.09
CA SER A 35 -14.57 35.58 18.96
C SER A 35 -14.47 35.96 17.47
N PRO A 36 -14.95 37.13 17.06
CA PRO A 36 -14.83 37.59 15.67
C PRO A 36 -13.38 37.61 15.16
N THR A 37 -12.42 37.86 16.06
CA THR A 37 -10.98 37.82 15.78
C THR A 37 -10.47 36.44 15.36
N MET A 38 -11.05 35.36 15.90
CA MET A 38 -10.67 33.98 15.56
C MET A 38 -11.19 33.54 14.18
N ALA A 39 -12.24 34.20 13.65
CA ALA A 39 -12.73 33.93 12.29
C ALA A 39 -11.82 34.56 11.24
N GLU A 40 -11.24 35.73 11.53
CA GLU A 40 -10.28 36.42 10.67
C GLU A 40 -8.93 35.70 10.64
N GLU A 41 -8.48 35.19 11.80
CA GLU A 41 -7.30 34.30 11.86
C GLU A 41 -7.55 32.94 11.19
N ALA A 42 -8.76 32.38 11.26
CA ALA A 42 -9.09 31.12 10.60
C ALA A 42 -9.12 31.22 9.06
N GLY A 43 -9.45 32.40 8.50
CA GLY A 43 -9.34 32.67 7.06
C GLY A 43 -7.90 32.91 6.59
N THR A 44 -7.03 33.39 7.49
CA THR A 44 -5.63 33.74 7.18
C THR A 44 -4.71 32.51 7.22
N ASN A 45 -5.11 31.45 7.94
CA ASN A 45 -4.38 30.18 8.02
C ASN A 45 -4.76 29.16 6.93
N LEU A 46 -5.54 29.57 5.91
CA LEU A 46 -5.67 28.83 4.65
C LEU A 46 -4.48 29.08 3.72
N ALA A 47 -3.31 29.38 4.28
CA ALA A 47 -2.06 29.30 3.57
C ALA A 47 -1.86 27.85 3.13
N VAL A 48 -2.16 27.58 1.86
CA VAL A 48 -1.52 26.54 1.05
C VAL A 48 -0.10 26.37 1.57
N ASP A 49 0.23 25.18 2.12
CA ASP A 49 1.58 24.86 2.61
C ASP A 49 2.59 25.24 1.51
N PRO A 50 3.33 26.34 1.67
CA PRO A 50 4.09 26.91 0.58
C PRO A 50 5.36 26.09 0.45
N GLY A 51 5.37 25.18 -0.51
CA GLY A 51 6.56 24.72 -1.19
C GLY A 51 7.70 24.28 -0.28
N LYS A 52 7.67 23.01 0.16
CA LYS A 52 8.94 22.27 0.24
C LYS A 52 9.55 22.34 -1.16
N GLU A 53 10.62 23.11 -1.32
CA GLU A 53 11.24 23.37 -2.61
C GLU A 53 11.36 22.06 -3.41
N PRO A 54 11.03 22.05 -4.71
CA PRO A 54 11.33 20.89 -5.54
C PRO A 54 12.81 20.59 -5.38
N SER A 55 13.15 19.35 -4.97
CA SER A 55 14.55 18.94 -4.82
C SER A 55 15.34 19.41 -6.04
N ARG A 56 16.18 20.43 -5.84
CA ARG A 56 17.07 20.94 -6.87
C ARG A 56 18.18 19.90 -7.04
N GLY A 57 17.98 18.96 -7.97
CA GLY A 57 18.97 17.94 -8.34
C GLY A 57 18.75 16.54 -7.72
N LEU A 58 19.83 15.76 -7.59
CA LEU A 58 19.84 14.39 -7.03
C LEU A 58 19.63 14.35 -5.50
N ALA A 59 19.11 15.42 -4.90
CA ALA A 59 18.87 15.48 -3.47
C ALA A 59 17.62 14.69 -3.08
N VAL A 60 17.71 13.93 -1.98
CA VAL A 60 16.60 13.10 -1.48
C VAL A 60 15.41 13.99 -1.10
N TYR A 61 14.30 13.83 -1.81
CA TYR A 61 13.08 14.58 -1.55
C TYR A 61 12.40 14.07 -0.27
N LYS A 62 12.04 15.01 0.62
CA LYS A 62 11.41 14.76 1.94
C LYS A 62 12.13 13.65 2.73
N ALA A 63 13.42 13.84 2.97
CA ALA A 63 14.21 12.93 3.80
C ALA A 63 13.57 12.78 5.20
N GLY A 64 13.30 11.55 5.63
CA GLY A 64 12.70 11.21 6.93
C GLY A 64 11.24 10.73 6.89
N GLN A 65 10.50 10.95 5.80
CA GLN A 65 9.13 10.44 5.65
C GLN A 65 9.05 9.28 4.64
N GLY A 66 8.25 8.26 4.93
CA GLY A 66 8.07 7.12 4.03
C GLY A 66 9.21 6.08 4.09
N TYR A 67 9.97 6.04 5.18
CA TYR A 67 11.21 5.25 5.26
C TYR A 67 11.00 3.76 4.95
N TYR A 68 10.02 3.13 5.59
CA TYR A 68 9.75 1.70 5.42
C TYR A 68 9.27 1.37 4.00
N THR A 69 8.43 2.22 3.41
CA THR A 69 7.92 2.03 2.05
C THR A 69 9.02 2.17 1.00
N ARG A 70 9.92 3.15 1.17
CA ARG A 70 11.09 3.32 0.30
C ARG A 70 12.07 2.16 0.43
N LEU A 71 12.39 1.75 1.67
CA LEU A 71 13.28 0.63 1.93
C LEU A 71 12.71 -0.68 1.36
N GLY A 72 11.42 -0.96 1.59
CA GLY A 72 10.74 -2.14 1.06
C GLY A 72 10.76 -2.19 -0.48
N SER A 73 10.53 -1.05 -1.13
CA SER A 73 10.62 -0.94 -2.60
C SER A 73 12.04 -1.21 -3.10
N VAL A 74 13.06 -0.64 -2.46
CA VAL A 74 14.47 -0.86 -2.84
C VAL A 74 14.87 -2.33 -2.63
N VAL A 75 14.50 -2.93 -1.50
CA VAL A 75 14.80 -4.33 -1.20
C VAL A 75 14.11 -5.25 -2.20
N GLY A 76 12.82 -5.03 -2.47
CA GLY A 76 12.06 -5.82 -3.44
C GLY A 76 12.66 -5.75 -4.84
N VAL A 77 12.93 -4.54 -5.34
CA VAL A 77 13.57 -4.36 -6.66
C VAL A 77 14.96 -4.98 -6.66
N SER A 78 15.76 -4.82 -5.61
CA SER A 78 17.11 -5.38 -5.54
C SER A 78 17.09 -6.91 -5.59
N LEU A 79 16.20 -7.57 -4.86
CA LEU A 79 16.09 -9.03 -4.87
C LEU A 79 15.69 -9.56 -6.26
N VAL A 80 14.68 -8.97 -6.88
CA VAL A 80 14.24 -9.34 -8.23
C VAL A 80 15.36 -9.11 -9.25
N SER A 81 16.08 -8.00 -9.12
CA SER A 81 17.16 -7.63 -10.04
C SER A 81 18.38 -8.52 -9.87
N LEU A 82 18.72 -8.92 -8.64
CA LEU A 82 19.78 -9.90 -8.38
C LEU A 82 19.44 -11.24 -9.03
N LEU A 83 18.23 -11.76 -8.82
CA LEU A 83 17.80 -13.00 -9.46
C LEU A 83 17.79 -12.89 -10.99
N GLY A 84 17.31 -11.76 -11.52
CA GLY A 84 17.33 -11.47 -12.95
C GLY A 84 18.74 -11.40 -13.53
N LEU A 85 19.70 -10.82 -12.82
CA LEU A 85 21.10 -10.77 -13.23
C LEU A 85 21.77 -12.14 -13.18
N LEU A 86 21.49 -12.95 -12.15
CA LEU A 86 21.98 -14.33 -12.07
C LEU A 86 21.49 -15.17 -13.25
N TRP A 87 20.21 -15.01 -13.61
CA TRP A 87 19.64 -15.66 -14.79
C TRP A 87 20.22 -15.11 -16.11
N ALA A 88 20.36 -13.78 -16.23
CA ALA A 88 20.89 -13.13 -17.44
C ALA A 88 22.38 -13.43 -17.68
N TRP A 89 23.15 -13.69 -16.61
CA TRP A 89 24.57 -14.02 -16.69
C TRP A 89 24.86 -15.18 -17.64
N ASP A 90 24.02 -16.21 -17.65
CA ASP A 90 24.21 -17.38 -18.50
C ASP A 90 24.02 -17.03 -19.98
N TYR A 91 23.04 -16.19 -20.31
CA TYR A 91 22.82 -15.72 -21.68
C TYR A 91 23.92 -14.76 -22.14
N LEU A 92 24.42 -13.90 -21.26
CA LEU A 92 25.47 -12.95 -21.61
C LEU A 92 26.81 -13.64 -21.92
N LYS A 93 27.12 -14.78 -21.27
CA LYS A 93 28.30 -15.61 -21.59
C LYS A 93 28.24 -16.25 -22.99
N LEU A 94 27.04 -16.35 -23.58
CA LEU A 94 26.87 -16.88 -24.94
C LEU A 94 27.24 -15.84 -26.00
N VAL A 95 27.25 -14.54 -25.65
CA VAL A 95 27.61 -13.47 -26.58
C VAL A 95 29.13 -13.48 -26.78
N ARG A 96 29.56 -13.90 -27.97
CA ARG A 96 30.97 -13.93 -28.38
C ARG A 96 31.24 -12.74 -29.29
N ILE A 97 32.02 -11.78 -28.79
CA ILE A 97 32.56 -10.68 -29.60
C ILE A 97 34.00 -11.06 -29.97
N SER A 98 34.36 -10.93 -31.25
CA SER A 98 35.68 -11.32 -31.75
C SER A 98 36.78 -10.57 -31.01
N GLY A 99 37.79 -11.29 -30.51
CA GLY A 99 38.96 -10.73 -29.85
C GLY A 99 38.81 -10.37 -28.36
N VAL A 100 37.63 -10.56 -27.75
CA VAL A 100 37.44 -10.31 -26.30
C VAL A 100 36.98 -11.56 -25.56
N ASN A 101 37.46 -11.72 -24.32
CA ASN A 101 37.02 -12.83 -23.49
C ASN A 101 35.52 -12.66 -23.15
N PRO A 102 34.67 -13.67 -23.41
CA PRO A 102 33.23 -13.61 -23.13
C PRO A 102 32.90 -13.34 -21.66
N LEU A 103 33.81 -13.69 -20.76
CA LEU A 103 33.66 -13.38 -19.34
C LEU A 103 33.63 -11.87 -19.09
N TYR A 104 34.43 -11.08 -19.81
CA TYR A 104 34.43 -9.62 -19.68
C TYR A 104 33.16 -9.00 -20.28
N VAL A 105 32.66 -9.57 -21.37
CA VAL A 105 31.38 -9.13 -21.98
C VAL A 105 30.22 -9.40 -21.02
N ALA A 106 30.19 -10.58 -20.40
CA ALA A 106 29.16 -10.94 -19.43
C ALA A 106 29.23 -10.10 -18.15
N ALA A 107 30.43 -9.87 -17.62
CA ALA A 107 30.65 -8.98 -16.48
C ALA A 107 30.22 -7.55 -16.77
N GLY A 108 30.67 -6.98 -17.89
CA GLY A 108 30.31 -5.62 -18.31
C GLY A 108 28.81 -5.46 -18.52
N GLY A 109 28.17 -6.41 -19.21
CA GLY A 109 26.73 -6.41 -19.42
C GLY A 109 25.93 -6.47 -18.12
N SER A 110 26.34 -7.34 -17.20
CA SER A 110 25.65 -7.50 -15.90
C SER A 110 25.78 -6.25 -15.03
N ILE A 111 26.96 -5.65 -14.98
CA ILE A 111 27.21 -4.39 -14.25
C ILE A 111 26.39 -3.25 -14.87
N ALA A 112 26.37 -3.13 -16.20
CA ALA A 112 25.60 -2.09 -16.88
C ALA A 112 24.10 -2.20 -16.60
N ILE A 113 23.54 -3.40 -16.70
CA ILE A 113 22.13 -3.67 -16.39
C ILE A 113 21.83 -3.37 -14.91
N GLY A 114 22.67 -3.86 -14.00
CA GLY A 114 22.51 -3.60 -12.56
C GLY A 114 22.59 -2.12 -12.21
N ALA A 115 23.52 -1.38 -12.81
CA ALA A 115 23.68 0.05 -12.63
C ALA A 115 22.46 0.82 -13.15
N LEU A 116 21.96 0.45 -14.34
CA LEU A 116 20.77 1.06 -14.94
C LEU A 116 19.55 0.90 -14.03
N ILE A 117 19.30 -0.33 -13.56
CA ILE A 117 18.20 -0.64 -12.65
C ILE A 117 18.33 0.14 -11.34
N THR A 118 19.52 0.16 -10.76
CA THR A 118 19.79 0.88 -9.51
C THR A 118 19.54 2.38 -9.67
N PHE A 119 20.00 2.96 -10.79
CA PHE A 119 19.78 4.36 -11.12
C PHE A 119 18.29 4.70 -11.27
N PHE A 120 17.54 3.90 -12.04
CA PHE A 120 16.09 4.11 -12.20
C PHE A 120 15.34 3.97 -10.88
N THR A 121 15.69 2.98 -10.07
CA THR A 121 15.10 2.77 -8.74
C THR A 121 15.36 3.96 -7.84
N TYR A 122 16.61 4.45 -7.79
CA TYR A 122 16.97 5.62 -7.01
C TYR A 122 16.21 6.87 -7.45
N TYR A 123 16.15 7.11 -8.76
CA TYR A 123 15.45 8.25 -9.34
C TYR A 123 13.95 8.23 -9.02
N LEU A 124 13.29 7.07 -9.17
CA LEU A 124 11.86 6.94 -8.89
C LEU A 124 11.53 7.00 -7.40
N VAL A 125 12.33 6.38 -6.53
CA VAL A 125 12.02 6.23 -5.09
C VAL A 125 12.51 7.40 -4.23
N PHE A 126 13.56 8.13 -4.64
CA PHE A 126 14.16 9.19 -3.80
C PHE A 126 14.14 10.58 -4.42
N VAL A 127 14.17 10.69 -5.75
CA VAL A 127 14.33 11.99 -6.43
C VAL A 127 13.00 12.52 -6.95
N LYS A 128 12.21 11.68 -7.64
CA LYS A 128 10.98 12.10 -8.33
C LYS A 128 9.85 12.46 -7.34
N PRO A 129 9.47 13.75 -7.19
CA PRO A 129 8.56 14.18 -6.12
C PRO A 129 7.19 13.51 -6.16
N ARG A 130 6.58 13.38 -7.36
CA ARG A 130 5.27 12.74 -7.53
C ARG A 130 5.24 11.29 -7.03
N THR A 131 6.28 10.53 -7.33
CA THR A 131 6.39 9.13 -6.90
C THR A 131 6.61 9.07 -5.40
N VAL A 132 7.53 9.88 -4.86
CA VAL A 132 7.81 9.95 -3.42
C VAL A 132 6.57 10.33 -2.61
N ASP A 133 5.84 11.36 -3.05
CA ASP A 133 4.61 11.80 -2.38
C ASP A 133 3.53 10.71 -2.41
N PHE A 134 3.42 9.95 -3.51
CA PHE A 134 2.55 8.78 -3.60
C PHE A 134 2.94 7.68 -2.61
N LEU A 135 4.24 7.34 -2.51
CA LEU A 135 4.71 6.33 -1.54
C LEU A 135 4.42 6.75 -0.10
N ILE A 136 4.64 8.02 0.24
CA ILE A 136 4.35 8.54 1.59
C ILE A 136 2.85 8.52 1.87
N ALA A 137 2.02 8.97 0.92
CA ALA A 137 0.57 8.94 1.05
C ALA A 137 0.05 7.52 1.22
N THR A 138 0.55 6.57 0.42
CA THR A 138 0.20 5.15 0.52
C THR A 138 0.54 4.59 1.91
N GLU A 139 1.72 4.89 2.45
CA GLU A 139 2.07 4.49 3.82
C GLU A 139 1.12 5.09 4.86
N GLY A 140 0.75 6.36 4.69
CA GLY A 140 -0.20 7.05 5.56
C GLY A 140 -1.60 6.45 5.52
N GLU A 141 -2.08 6.06 4.34
CA GLU A 141 -3.37 5.37 4.18
C GLU A 141 -3.32 3.95 4.73
N MET A 142 -2.24 3.20 4.49
CA MET A 142 -2.08 1.83 5.01
C MET A 142 -2.04 1.77 6.55
N LYS A 143 -1.54 2.81 7.22
CA LYS A 143 -1.55 2.90 8.70
C LYS A 143 -2.95 3.07 9.28
N LYS A 144 -3.95 3.49 8.49
CA LYS A 144 -5.34 3.62 8.92
C LYS A 144 -6.09 2.28 8.84
N VAL A 145 -5.55 1.30 8.13
CA VAL A 145 -6.18 0.00 7.96
C VAL A 145 -6.08 -0.77 9.27
N ASN A 146 -7.23 -1.14 9.82
CA ASN A 146 -7.30 -2.07 10.94
C ASN A 146 -6.95 -3.47 10.42
N TRP A 147 -5.85 -4.03 10.91
CA TRP A 147 -5.39 -5.36 10.52
C TRP A 147 -6.19 -6.44 11.25
N SER A 148 -6.61 -7.47 10.51
CA SER A 148 -7.32 -8.64 11.06
C SER A 148 -6.59 -9.23 12.26
N THR A 149 -7.36 -9.63 13.26
CA THR A 149 -6.81 -10.26 14.44
C THR A 149 -6.21 -11.64 14.09
N ARG A 150 -5.23 -12.12 14.88
CA ARG A 150 -4.58 -13.42 14.62
C ARG A 150 -5.58 -14.58 14.48
N ARG A 151 -6.73 -14.50 15.18
CA ARG A 151 -7.80 -15.51 15.11
C ARG A 151 -8.49 -15.53 13.75
N GLU A 152 -8.79 -14.37 13.19
CA GLU A 152 -9.36 -14.25 11.83
C GLU A 152 -8.38 -14.76 10.78
N ILE A 153 -7.09 -14.41 10.90
CA ILE A 153 -6.06 -14.86 9.98
C ILE A 153 -5.96 -16.39 9.98
N ILE A 154 -5.93 -17.02 11.17
CA ILE A 154 -5.87 -18.49 11.29
C ILE A 154 -7.13 -19.12 10.69
N GLY A 155 -8.31 -18.57 10.96
CA GLY A 155 -9.57 -19.07 10.38
C GLY A 155 -9.55 -19.05 8.86
N SER A 156 -9.12 -17.93 8.27
CA SER A 156 -9.06 -17.75 6.82
C SER A 156 -8.00 -18.65 6.16
N THR A 157 -6.79 -18.74 6.72
CA THR A 157 -5.73 -19.57 6.13
C THR A 157 -6.05 -21.06 6.24
N THR A 158 -6.69 -21.48 7.34
CA THR A 158 -7.10 -22.88 7.54
C THR A 158 -8.06 -23.33 6.45
N ALA A 159 -9.08 -22.52 6.11
CA ALA A 159 -10.02 -22.85 5.04
C ALA A 159 -9.33 -23.01 3.66
N VAL A 160 -8.37 -22.12 3.35
CA VAL A 160 -7.61 -22.18 2.10
C VAL A 160 -6.72 -23.42 2.06
N ILE A 161 -6.01 -23.73 3.15
CA ILE A 161 -5.14 -24.92 3.24
C ILE A 161 -5.96 -26.20 3.05
N PHE A 162 -7.13 -26.30 3.70
CA PHE A 162 -8.01 -27.45 3.50
C PHE A 162 -8.47 -27.58 2.05
N THR A 163 -8.91 -26.48 1.43
CA THR A 163 -9.36 -26.50 0.03
C THR A 163 -8.22 -26.88 -0.92
N ALA A 164 -7.03 -26.32 -0.73
CA ALA A 164 -5.84 -26.66 -1.51
C ALA A 164 -5.42 -28.12 -1.34
N PHE A 165 -5.51 -28.66 -0.12
CA PHE A 165 -5.23 -30.07 0.15
C PHE A 165 -6.20 -31.01 -0.59
N PHE A 166 -7.50 -30.71 -0.54
CA PHE A 166 -8.48 -31.52 -1.28
C PHE A 166 -8.31 -31.42 -2.80
N LEU A 167 -7.98 -30.23 -3.33
CA LEU A 167 -7.66 -30.08 -4.75
C LEU A 167 -6.40 -30.87 -5.14
N ALA A 168 -5.35 -30.82 -4.31
CA ALA A 168 -4.14 -31.60 -4.55
C ALA A 168 -4.41 -33.11 -4.51
N LEU A 169 -5.19 -33.58 -3.53
CA LEU A 169 -5.60 -34.98 -3.44
C LEU A 169 -6.46 -35.40 -4.63
N PHE A 170 -7.40 -34.56 -5.06
CA PHE A 170 -8.23 -34.81 -6.23
C PHE A 170 -7.39 -34.90 -7.51
N CYS A 171 -6.47 -33.95 -7.74
CA CYS A 171 -5.55 -34.02 -8.87
C CYS A 171 -4.70 -35.29 -8.83
N TRP A 172 -4.17 -35.67 -7.66
CA TRP A 172 -3.40 -36.91 -7.51
C TRP A 172 -4.22 -38.16 -7.85
N VAL A 173 -5.48 -38.22 -7.39
CA VAL A 173 -6.39 -39.32 -7.75
C VAL A 173 -6.67 -39.34 -9.25
N LEU A 174 -6.91 -38.19 -9.87
CA LEU A 174 -7.10 -38.12 -11.32
C LEU A 174 -5.85 -38.59 -12.07
N GLU A 175 -4.65 -38.21 -11.63
CA GLU A 175 -3.40 -38.72 -12.22
C GLU A 175 -3.33 -40.25 -12.13
N LEU A 176 -3.66 -40.84 -10.98
CA LEU A 176 -3.70 -42.30 -10.83
C LEU A 176 -4.74 -42.96 -11.75
N VAL A 177 -5.94 -42.37 -11.86
CA VAL A 177 -6.99 -42.86 -12.76
C VAL A 177 -6.53 -42.78 -14.22
N PHE A 178 -5.86 -41.70 -14.62
CA PHE A 178 -5.31 -41.56 -15.97
C PHE A 178 -4.22 -42.60 -16.25
N VAL A 179 -3.29 -42.82 -15.31
CA VAL A 179 -2.26 -43.86 -15.47
C VAL A 179 -2.91 -45.24 -15.63
N TRP A 180 -3.86 -45.59 -14.75
CA TRP A 180 -4.59 -46.85 -14.83
C TRP A 180 -5.36 -47.00 -16.14
N PHE A 181 -6.05 -45.94 -16.59
CA PHE A 181 -6.78 -45.93 -17.85
C PHE A 181 -5.86 -46.10 -19.07
N PHE A 182 -4.71 -45.42 -19.10
CA PHE A 182 -3.74 -45.52 -20.20
C PHE A 182 -3.01 -46.87 -20.25
N GLN A 183 -2.82 -47.52 -19.09
CA GLN A 183 -2.35 -48.91 -19.01
C GLN A 183 -3.39 -49.88 -19.58
N LEU A 184 -4.69 -49.68 -19.29
CA LEU A 184 -5.77 -50.53 -19.78
C LEU A 184 -5.84 -50.56 -21.31
N ILE A 185 -5.67 -49.41 -21.96
CA ILE A 185 -5.67 -49.30 -23.44
C ILE A 185 -4.31 -49.68 -24.08
N ARG A 186 -3.34 -50.18 -23.29
CA ARG A 186 -1.97 -50.56 -23.73
C ARG A 186 -1.21 -49.46 -24.48
N VAL A 187 -1.49 -48.20 -24.16
CA VAL A 187 -0.69 -47.06 -24.63
C VAL A 187 0.56 -46.89 -23.77
N LEU A 188 0.52 -47.35 -22.50
CA LEU A 188 1.58 -47.14 -21.53
C LEU A 188 2.03 -48.46 -20.86
N ASP A 189 3.23 -48.94 -21.21
CA ASP A 189 3.88 -50.08 -20.59
C ASP A 189 4.73 -49.61 -19.39
N VAL A 190 4.10 -49.48 -18.22
CA VAL A 190 4.82 -49.18 -16.97
C VAL A 190 5.13 -50.50 -16.28
N ALA A 191 6.42 -50.77 -16.03
CA ALA A 191 6.85 -51.92 -15.24
C ALA A 191 6.23 -51.86 -13.83
N PRO A 192 5.69 -52.96 -13.28
CA PRO A 192 5.11 -52.95 -11.95
C PRO A 192 6.22 -52.66 -10.93
N THR A 193 6.16 -51.51 -10.28
CA THR A 193 6.91 -51.20 -9.05
C THR A 193 6.01 -51.41 -7.85
#